data_AF-A0A4Q3SNI6-F1
#
_entry.id   AF-A0A4Q3SNI6-F1
#
_cell.length_a   1.000
_cell.length_b   1.000
_cell.length_c   1.000
_cell.angle_alpha   90.00
_cell.angle_beta   90.00
_cell.angle_gamma   90.00
#
_symmetry.space_group_name_H-M   'P 1'
#
loop_
_entity.id
_entity.type
_entity.pdbx_description
1 polymer ?
#
loop_
_entity_poly.entity_id
_entity_poly.type
_entity_poly.pdbx_seq_one_letter_code
_entity_poly.pdbx_strand_id
1 'polypeptide(L)'
;MKRICLLLSVIVLTINLKAQQPMNEYLKEWKKIDSLIDTRGETKTALAAVEKIYSESVTKGNDPQIIKSLLYKTSLESIIVEDATLKGLNKLEADASKLNPTGKAILNSIIAERYWNYFQQNRWKFYNRTVTVNFKKEDVATWQAEDFHKIITEKYQASIA
;
A
#
# COMPACT_ATOMS: atom_id res chain seq x y z
N MET A 1 -35.64 9.15 -33.74
CA MET A 1 -34.59 8.17 -33.38
C MET A 1 -33.20 8.80 -33.22
N LYS A 2 -32.60 9.43 -34.25
CA LYS A 2 -31.25 10.05 -34.14
C LYS A 2 -31.09 11.07 -32.99
N ARG A 3 -32.10 11.90 -32.73
CA ARG A 3 -32.09 12.88 -31.62
C ARG A 3 -32.14 12.24 -30.23
N ILE A 4 -32.76 11.06 -30.11
CA ILE A 4 -32.85 10.30 -28.85
C ILE A 4 -31.53 9.57 -28.59
N CYS A 5 -30.89 9.03 -29.63
CA CYS A 5 -29.55 8.45 -29.54
C CYS A 5 -28.49 9.48 -29.10
N LEU A 6 -28.57 10.72 -29.62
CA LEU A 6 -27.68 11.82 -29.23
C LEU A 6 -27.85 12.24 -27.76
N LEU A 7 -29.08 12.26 -27.26
CA LEU A 7 -29.34 12.56 -25.84
C LEU A 7 -28.84 11.43 -24.93
N LEU A 8 -29.02 10.17 -25.32
CA LEU A 8 -28.48 9.02 -24.58
C LEU A 8 -26.95 9.00 -24.56
N SER A 9 -26.27 9.35 -25.66
CA SER A 9 -24.79 9.42 -25.67
C SER A 9 -24.24 10.53 -24.76
N VAL A 10 -24.94 11.66 -24.64
CA VAL A 10 -24.54 12.77 -23.76
C VAL A 10 -24.72 12.39 -22.29
N ILE A 11 -25.78 11.66 -21.96
CA ILE A 11 -26.01 11.16 -20.59
C ILE A 11 -24.90 10.17 -20.20
N VAL A 12 -24.54 9.23 -21.07
CA VAL A 12 -23.45 8.26 -20.80
C VAL A 12 -22.08 8.94 -20.62
N LEU A 13 -21.81 10.04 -21.34
CA LEU A 13 -20.55 10.77 -21.20
C LEU A 13 -20.43 11.51 -19.85
N THR A 14 -21.55 12.02 -19.32
CA THR A 14 -21.57 12.82 -18.08
C THR A 14 -21.43 11.98 -16.80
N ILE A 15 -21.82 10.71 -16.82
CA ILE A 15 -21.60 9.78 -15.69
C ILE A 15 -20.11 9.48 -15.47
N ASN A 16 -19.30 9.48 -16.53
CA ASN A 16 -17.86 9.25 -16.47
C ASN A 16 -17.08 10.40 -15.82
N LEU A 17 -17.58 11.64 -15.91
CA LEU A 17 -16.95 12.82 -15.30
C LEU A 17 -16.96 12.74 -13.76
N LYS A 18 -17.99 12.10 -13.17
CA LYS A 18 -18.06 11.91 -11.71
C LYS A 18 -17.16 10.77 -11.19
N ALA A 19 -16.62 9.93 -12.07
CA ALA A 19 -15.68 8.87 -11.70
C ALA A 19 -14.24 9.38 -11.50
N GLN A 20 -13.93 10.60 -11.96
CA GLN A 20 -12.64 11.24 -11.69
C GLN A 20 -12.69 11.86 -10.29
N GLN A 21 -12.23 11.12 -9.28
CA GLN A 21 -11.93 11.72 -7.97
C GLN A 21 -10.86 12.81 -8.16
N PRO A 22 -10.99 13.98 -7.50
CA PRO A 22 -10.04 15.07 -7.68
C PRO A 22 -8.65 14.62 -7.20
N MET A 23 -7.73 14.39 -8.16
CA MET A 23 -6.32 14.07 -7.90
C MET A 23 -5.62 15.12 -7.02
N ASN A 24 -6.14 16.35 -6.99
CA ASN A 24 -5.58 17.49 -6.25
C ASN A 24 -6.10 17.61 -4.81
N GLU A 25 -6.95 16.70 -4.34
CA GLU A 25 -7.29 16.64 -2.91
C GLU A 25 -5.99 16.40 -2.12
N TYR A 26 -5.76 17.19 -1.07
CA TYR A 26 -4.55 17.15 -0.22
C TYR A 26 -3.25 17.71 -0.80
N LEU A 27 -3.26 18.40 -1.94
CA LEU A 27 -2.03 18.91 -2.55
C LEU A 27 -1.22 19.86 -1.63
N LYS A 28 -1.91 20.71 -0.85
CA LYS A 28 -1.26 21.61 0.12
C LYS A 28 -0.66 20.84 1.28
N GLU A 29 -1.37 19.83 1.76
CA GLU A 29 -0.99 18.97 2.87
C GLU A 29 0.22 18.10 2.49
N TRP A 30 0.23 17.53 1.29
CA TRP A 30 1.38 16.78 0.75
C TRP A 30 2.62 17.66 0.61
N LYS A 31 2.50 18.87 0.07
CA LYS A 31 3.63 19.82 0.03
C LYS A 31 4.18 20.13 1.42
N LYS A 32 3.30 20.23 2.43
CA LYS A 32 3.73 20.43 3.82
C LYS A 32 4.45 19.19 4.36
N ILE A 33 3.94 17.99 4.09
CA ILE A 33 4.55 16.72 4.49
C ILE A 33 5.94 16.59 3.86
N ASP A 34 6.07 16.81 2.55
CA ASP A 34 7.35 16.72 1.85
C ASP A 34 8.36 17.73 2.43
N SER A 35 7.93 18.97 2.72
CA SER A 35 8.80 19.93 3.44
C SER A 35 9.21 19.44 4.83
N LEU A 36 8.30 18.85 5.61
CA LEU A 36 8.65 18.32 6.94
C LEU A 36 9.71 17.22 6.86
N ILE A 37 9.66 16.39 5.81
CA ILE A 37 10.60 15.30 5.56
C ILE A 37 11.94 15.85 5.06
N ASP A 38 11.94 16.55 3.92
CA ASP A 38 13.15 16.89 3.18
C ASP A 38 13.93 18.05 3.78
N THR A 39 13.22 19.05 4.34
CA THR A 39 13.85 20.30 4.78
C THR A 39 14.09 20.37 6.27
N ARG A 40 13.31 19.63 7.07
CA ARG A 40 13.33 19.73 8.53
C ARG A 40 13.67 18.43 9.25
N GLY A 41 13.62 17.28 8.57
CA GLY A 41 13.84 15.96 9.19
C GLY A 41 12.84 15.63 10.29
N GLU A 42 11.69 16.32 10.33
CA GLU A 42 10.67 16.19 11.37
C GLU A 42 9.78 14.97 11.14
N THR A 43 10.39 13.78 11.16
CA THR A 43 9.74 12.50 10.80
C THR A 43 8.46 12.25 11.61
N LYS A 44 8.44 12.56 12.90
CA LYS A 44 7.26 12.40 13.76
C LYS A 44 6.11 13.36 13.39
N THR A 45 6.43 14.62 13.10
CA THR A 45 5.44 15.62 12.67
C THR A 45 4.87 15.26 11.29
N ALA A 46 5.72 14.81 10.37
CA ALA A 46 5.31 14.33 9.06
C ALA A 46 4.38 13.12 9.18
N LEU A 47 4.72 12.15 10.03
CA LEU A 47 3.91 10.95 10.29
C LEU A 47 2.50 11.32 10.79
N ALA A 48 2.39 12.22 11.76
CA ALA A 48 1.09 12.68 12.27
C ALA A 48 0.25 13.37 11.18
N ALA A 49 0.88 14.15 10.29
CA ALA A 49 0.18 14.76 9.17
C ALA A 49 -0.31 13.73 8.14
N VAL A 50 0.49 12.70 7.85
CA VAL A 50 0.10 11.58 6.97
C VAL A 50 -1.06 10.79 7.55
N GLU A 51 -1.05 10.51 8.86
CA GLU A 51 -2.13 9.79 9.55
C GLU A 51 -3.47 10.54 9.51
N LYS A 52 -3.43 11.87 9.55
CA LYS A 52 -4.62 12.70 9.35
C LYS A 52 -5.20 12.50 7.96
N ILE A 53 -4.38 12.59 6.91
CA ILE A 53 -4.82 12.35 5.52
C ILE A 53 -5.38 10.94 5.37
N TYR A 54 -4.71 9.93 5.94
CA TYR A 54 -5.17 8.54 5.90
C TYR A 54 -6.59 8.40 6.49
N SER A 55 -6.80 8.91 7.70
CA SER A 55 -8.09 8.77 8.41
C SER A 55 -9.24 9.44 7.66
N GLU A 56 -9.00 10.64 7.12
CA GLU A 56 -9.97 11.33 6.28
C GLU A 56 -10.24 10.59 4.96
N SER A 57 -9.19 10.06 4.32
CA SER A 57 -9.30 9.33 3.05
C SER A 57 -10.06 8.01 3.21
N VAL A 58 -9.87 7.30 4.32
CA VAL A 58 -10.68 6.11 4.69
C VAL A 58 -12.15 6.49 4.82
N THR A 59 -12.46 7.59 5.51
CA THR A 59 -13.84 8.06 5.70
C THR A 59 -14.51 8.44 4.38
N LYS A 60 -13.73 8.97 3.42
CA LYS A 60 -14.20 9.38 2.09
C LYS A 60 -14.16 8.27 1.03
N GLY A 61 -13.60 7.10 1.35
CA GLY A 61 -13.35 6.04 0.37
C GLY A 61 -12.42 6.48 -0.78
N ASN A 62 -11.42 7.31 -0.48
CA ASN A 62 -10.43 7.80 -1.44
C ASN A 62 -9.21 6.85 -1.47
N ASP A 63 -9.38 5.68 -2.08
CA ASP A 63 -8.36 4.63 -2.15
C ASP A 63 -6.97 5.10 -2.62
N PRO A 64 -6.84 5.96 -3.65
CA PRO A 64 -5.52 6.49 -4.04
C PRO A 64 -4.79 7.20 -2.89
N GLN A 65 -5.50 8.01 -2.10
CA GLN A 65 -4.92 8.72 -0.96
C GLN A 65 -4.68 7.79 0.23
N ILE A 66 -5.55 6.79 0.45
CA ILE A 66 -5.31 5.74 1.44
C ILE A 66 -3.99 5.02 1.14
N ILE A 67 -3.81 4.54 -0.09
CA ILE A 67 -2.59 3.84 -0.53
C ILE A 67 -1.38 4.75 -0.37
N LYS A 68 -1.44 6.00 -0.88
CA LYS A 68 -0.32 6.95 -0.75
C LYS A 68 0.06 7.19 0.71
N SER A 69 -0.90 7.39 1.59
CA SER A 69 -0.64 7.57 3.01
C SER A 69 -0.05 6.33 3.67
N LEU A 70 -0.47 5.12 3.30
CA LEU A 70 0.12 3.88 3.80
C LEU A 70 1.60 3.75 3.41
N LEU A 71 1.96 4.13 2.19
CA LEU A 71 3.35 4.11 1.73
C LEU A 71 4.22 5.10 2.49
N TYR A 72 3.76 6.34 2.65
CA TYR A 72 4.48 7.34 3.45
C TYR A 72 4.59 6.89 4.90
N LYS A 73 3.50 6.40 5.50
CA LYS A 73 3.47 5.92 6.89
C LYS A 73 4.50 4.81 7.11
N THR A 74 4.50 3.77 6.27
CA THR A 74 5.46 2.66 6.39
C THR A 74 6.90 3.11 6.18
N SER A 75 7.16 4.01 5.24
CA SER A 75 8.50 4.58 5.02
C SER A 75 8.97 5.41 6.23
N LEU A 76 8.13 6.30 6.76
CA LEU A 76 8.48 7.13 7.92
C LEU A 76 8.64 6.30 9.21
N GLU A 77 7.77 5.31 9.43
CA GLU A 77 7.90 4.37 10.54
C GLU A 77 9.22 3.58 10.46
N SER A 78 9.69 3.25 9.26
CA SER A 78 10.97 2.52 9.09
C SER A 78 12.22 3.32 9.49
N ILE A 79 12.12 4.65 9.57
CA ILE A 79 13.19 5.50 10.08
C ILE A 79 13.24 5.47 11.61
N ILE A 80 12.10 5.23 12.26
CA ILE A 80 11.93 5.34 13.72
C ILE A 80 12.07 3.99 14.42
N VAL A 81 11.64 2.90 13.76
CA VAL A 81 11.47 1.59 14.39
C VAL A 81 12.46 0.57 13.81
N GLU A 82 13.22 -0.09 14.68
CA GLU A 82 14.04 -1.24 14.30
C GLU A 82 13.17 -2.44 13.88
N ASP A 83 13.61 -3.19 12.87
CA ASP A 83 12.87 -4.31 12.24
C ASP A 83 11.49 -3.92 11.69
N ALA A 84 11.31 -2.66 11.28
CA ALA A 84 10.05 -2.14 10.75
C ALA A 84 9.59 -2.81 9.45
N THR A 85 10.49 -3.42 8.67
CA THR A 85 10.16 -3.94 7.34
C THR A 85 9.05 -5.01 7.40
N LEU A 86 9.22 -6.03 8.26
CA LEU A 86 8.25 -7.13 8.38
C LEU A 86 6.99 -6.69 9.12
N LYS A 87 7.12 -5.86 10.16
CA LYS A 87 5.97 -5.30 10.88
C LYS A 87 5.11 -4.42 9.97
N GLY A 88 5.74 -3.65 9.09
CA GLY A 88 5.07 -2.80 8.10
C GLY A 88 4.28 -3.62 7.08
N LEU A 89 4.83 -4.76 6.63
CA LEU A 89 4.14 -5.68 5.72
C LEU A 89 2.84 -6.24 6.31
N ASN A 90 2.88 -6.72 7.57
CA ASN A 90 1.67 -7.20 8.26
C ASN A 90 0.59 -6.12 8.39
N LYS A 91 0.99 -4.86 8.65
CA LYS A 91 0.05 -3.73 8.68
C LYS A 91 -0.57 -3.47 7.30
N LEU A 92 0.25 -3.43 6.24
CA LEU A 92 -0.23 -3.22 4.87
C LEU A 92 -1.24 -4.30 4.45
N GLU A 93 -1.02 -5.55 4.84
CA GLU A 93 -1.97 -6.64 4.58
C GLU A 93 -3.32 -6.43 5.27
N ALA A 94 -3.30 -6.00 6.54
CA ALA A 94 -4.53 -5.67 7.29
C ALA A 94 -5.25 -4.44 6.71
N ASP A 95 -4.53 -3.51 6.11
CA ASP A 95 -5.12 -2.34 5.46
C ASP A 95 -5.67 -2.66 4.06
N ALA A 96 -5.11 -3.65 3.36
CA ALA A 96 -5.62 -4.10 2.06
C ALA A 96 -7.06 -4.63 2.11
N SER A 97 -7.52 -5.15 3.26
CA SER A 97 -8.93 -5.55 3.41
C SER A 97 -9.92 -4.38 3.52
N LYS A 98 -9.43 -3.15 3.71
CA LYS A 98 -10.26 -1.94 3.85
C LYS A 98 -10.47 -1.20 2.53
N LEU A 99 -9.75 -1.60 1.47
CA LEU A 99 -9.81 -0.98 0.15
C LEU A 99 -10.88 -1.63 -0.73
N ASN A 100 -11.33 -0.91 -1.75
CA ASN A 100 -12.14 -1.48 -2.82
C ASN A 100 -11.31 -2.50 -3.64
N PRO A 101 -11.93 -3.31 -4.51
CA PRO A 101 -11.21 -4.35 -5.27
C PRO A 101 -9.99 -3.84 -6.04
N THR A 102 -10.10 -2.67 -6.69
CA THR A 102 -8.99 -2.06 -7.43
C THR A 102 -7.87 -1.60 -6.51
N GLY A 103 -8.21 -0.91 -5.42
CA GLY A 103 -7.22 -0.47 -4.43
C GLY A 103 -6.52 -1.65 -3.76
N LYS A 104 -7.28 -2.70 -3.44
CA LYS A 104 -6.76 -3.97 -2.90
C LYS A 104 -5.79 -4.64 -3.87
N ALA A 105 -6.12 -4.69 -5.17
CA ALA A 105 -5.25 -5.25 -6.19
C ALA A 105 -3.91 -4.49 -6.28
N ILE A 106 -3.96 -3.16 -6.31
CA ILE A 106 -2.76 -2.31 -6.31
C ILE A 106 -1.92 -2.54 -5.05
N LEU A 107 -2.55 -2.55 -3.87
CA LEU A 107 -1.83 -2.72 -2.62
C LEU A 107 -1.20 -4.12 -2.51
N ASN A 108 -1.87 -5.17 -3.01
CA ASN A 108 -1.30 -6.52 -3.09
C ASN A 108 -0.06 -6.58 -3.99
N SER A 109 -0.04 -5.88 -5.12
CA SER A 109 1.16 -5.78 -5.98
C SER A 109 2.33 -5.15 -5.22
N ILE A 110 2.07 -4.06 -4.47
CA ILE A 110 3.08 -3.40 -3.65
C ILE A 110 3.58 -4.33 -2.51
N ILE A 111 2.68 -5.04 -1.86
CA ILE A 111 3.02 -6.00 -0.79
C ILE A 111 3.90 -7.12 -1.36
N ALA A 112 3.55 -7.68 -2.51
CA ALA A 112 4.33 -8.71 -3.19
C ALA A 112 5.76 -8.23 -3.50
N GLU A 113 5.89 -7.03 -4.07
CA GLU A 113 7.18 -6.42 -4.40
C GLU A 113 8.02 -6.19 -3.14
N ARG A 114 7.41 -5.77 -2.03
CA ARG A 114 8.13 -5.59 -0.76
C ARG A 114 8.62 -6.91 -0.15
N TYR A 115 7.82 -7.98 -0.19
CA TYR A 115 8.27 -9.32 0.21
C TYR A 115 9.41 -9.82 -0.69
N TRP A 116 9.31 -9.61 -2.00
CA TRP A 116 10.35 -9.97 -2.94
C TRP A 116 11.67 -9.26 -2.64
N ASN A 117 11.62 -7.94 -2.45
CA ASN A 117 12.80 -7.16 -2.10
C ASN A 117 13.41 -7.59 -0.76
N TYR A 118 12.59 -7.86 0.26
CA TYR A 118 13.07 -8.39 1.54
C TYR A 118 13.76 -9.75 1.36
N PHE A 119 13.15 -10.65 0.58
CA PHE A 119 13.72 -11.96 0.28
C PHE A 119 15.05 -11.84 -0.46
N GLN A 120 15.14 -11.00 -1.51
CA GLN A 120 16.39 -10.81 -2.25
C GLN A 120 17.52 -10.25 -1.38
N GLN A 121 17.23 -9.26 -0.53
CA GLN A 121 18.22 -8.67 0.36
C GLN A 121 18.76 -9.67 1.42
N ASN A 122 17.95 -10.65 1.80
CA ASN A 122 18.29 -11.64 2.82
C ASN A 122 18.50 -13.05 2.25
N ARG A 123 18.57 -13.20 0.93
CA ARG A 123 18.58 -14.48 0.20
C ARG A 123 19.67 -15.44 0.71
N TRP A 124 20.85 -14.91 0.96
CA TRP A 124 21.99 -15.68 1.49
C TRP A 124 21.73 -16.26 2.89
N LYS A 125 20.95 -15.57 3.73
CA LYS A 125 20.58 -16.05 5.07
C LYS A 125 19.63 -17.24 4.97
N PHE A 126 18.70 -17.22 4.02
CA PHE A 126 17.68 -18.26 3.89
C PHE A 126 18.25 -19.57 3.35
N TYR A 127 19.18 -19.51 2.39
CA TYR A 127 19.82 -20.72 1.87
C TYR A 127 20.84 -21.35 2.82
N ASN A 128 21.36 -20.59 3.78
CA ASN A 128 22.28 -21.10 4.80
C ASN A 128 21.55 -21.63 6.06
N ARG A 129 20.22 -21.59 6.12
CA ARG A 129 19.46 -22.15 7.24
C ARG A 129 19.28 -23.66 7.05
N THR A 130 19.70 -24.46 8.03
CA THR A 130 19.26 -25.85 8.15
C THR A 130 17.76 -25.89 8.41
N VAL A 131 17.05 -26.76 7.67
CA VAL A 131 15.59 -26.94 7.79
C VAL A 131 15.24 -27.37 9.21
N THR A 132 14.81 -26.43 10.06
CA THR A 132 14.21 -26.76 11.35
C THR A 132 12.76 -27.22 11.10
N VAL A 133 12.27 -28.20 11.86
CA VAL A 133 10.98 -28.86 11.57
C VAL A 133 9.84 -28.41 12.49
N ASN A 134 10.11 -27.47 13.42
CA ASN A 134 9.16 -27.01 14.44
C ASN A 134 9.26 -25.49 14.65
N PHE A 135 8.58 -24.69 13.82
CA PHE A 135 8.46 -23.25 14.05
C PHE A 135 7.03 -22.72 13.87
N LYS A 136 6.78 -21.64 14.62
CA LYS A 136 5.56 -20.83 14.61
C LYS A 136 5.52 -19.98 13.34
N LYS A 137 4.61 -20.29 12.43
CA LYS A 137 4.50 -19.63 11.11
C LYS A 137 4.06 -18.17 11.18
N GLU A 138 3.62 -17.70 12.35
CA GLU A 138 3.17 -16.32 12.55
C GLU A 138 4.33 -15.30 12.50
N ASP A 139 5.58 -15.74 12.71
CA ASP A 139 6.74 -14.86 12.64
C ASP A 139 7.50 -15.03 11.30
N VAL A 140 7.44 -13.99 10.46
CA VAL A 140 8.13 -13.94 9.17
C VAL A 140 9.65 -14.12 9.31
N ALA A 141 10.24 -13.83 10.48
CA ALA A 141 11.66 -14.09 10.73
C ALA A 141 12.00 -15.60 10.71
N THR A 142 11.02 -16.48 10.93
CA THR A 142 11.17 -17.95 10.93
C THR A 142 10.98 -18.59 9.57
N TRP A 143 10.51 -17.83 8.58
CA TRP A 143 10.18 -18.35 7.26
C TRP A 143 11.39 -18.89 6.50
N GLN A 144 11.12 -19.91 5.69
CA GLN A 144 12.04 -20.49 4.72
C GLN A 144 11.87 -19.83 3.34
N ALA A 145 12.78 -20.11 2.42
CA ALA A 145 12.72 -19.54 1.07
C ALA A 145 11.39 -19.88 0.37
N GLU A 146 10.89 -21.09 0.59
CA GLU A 146 9.62 -21.59 0.06
C GLU A 146 8.42 -20.79 0.58
N ASP A 147 8.42 -20.39 1.86
CA ASP A 147 7.34 -19.58 2.43
C ASP A 147 7.30 -18.18 1.78
N PHE A 148 8.47 -17.57 1.53
CA PHE A 148 8.55 -16.30 0.80
C PHE A 148 8.04 -16.45 -0.64
N HIS A 149 8.47 -17.49 -1.36
CA HIS A 149 7.99 -17.74 -2.72
C HIS A 149 6.48 -17.94 -2.78
N LYS A 150 5.92 -18.64 -1.79
CA LYS A 150 4.47 -18.84 -1.66
C LYS A 150 3.74 -17.52 -1.46
N ILE A 151 4.09 -16.72 -0.45
CA ILE A 151 3.36 -15.47 -0.17
C ILE A 151 3.49 -14.49 -1.34
N ILE A 152 4.65 -14.40 -1.98
CA ILE A 152 4.88 -13.48 -3.10
C ILE A 152 3.96 -13.86 -4.27
N THR A 153 3.88 -15.15 -4.57
CA THR A 153 2.99 -15.66 -5.62
C THR A 153 1.53 -15.39 -5.29
N GLU A 154 1.10 -15.68 -4.06
CA GLU A 154 -0.28 -15.42 -3.59
C GLU A 154 -0.66 -13.94 -3.71
N LYS A 155 0.24 -13.03 -3.32
CA LYS A 155 -0.01 -11.58 -3.39
C LYS A 155 -0.02 -11.06 -4.83
N TYR A 156 0.89 -11.51 -5.70
CA TYR A 156 0.82 -11.14 -7.12
C TYR A 156 -0.45 -11.68 -7.79
N GLN A 157 -0.87 -12.92 -7.50
CA GLN A 157 -2.14 -13.46 -8.00
C GLN A 157 -3.33 -12.62 -7.51
N ALA A 158 -3.35 -12.23 -6.24
CA ALA A 158 -4.38 -11.35 -5.70
C ALA A 158 -4.34 -9.90 -6.25
N SER A 159 -3.31 -9.53 -7.02
CA SER A 159 -3.22 -8.24 -7.71
C SER A 159 -3.83 -8.24 -9.11
N ILE A 160 -4.10 -9.42 -9.67
CA ILE A 160 -4.66 -9.59 -11.03
C ILE A 160 -6.02 -10.31 -11.05
N ALA A 161 -6.46 -10.82 -9.90
CA ALA A 161 -7.71 -11.54 -9.72
C ALA A 161 -8.92 -10.62 -9.58
#